data_AF-A0A2Z4PKL7-F1
#
_entry.id   AF-A0A2Z4PKL7-F1
#
_cell.length_a   1.000
_cell.length_b   1.000
_cell.length_c   1.000
_cell.angle_alpha   90.00
_cell.angle_beta   90.00
_cell.angle_gamma   90.00
#
_symmetry.space_group_name_H-M   'P 1'
#
loop_
_entity.id
_entity.type
_entity.pdbx_description
1 polymer ?
#
loop_
_entity_poly.entity_id
_entity_poly.type
_entity_poly.pdbx_seq_one_letter_code
_entity_poly.pdbx_strand_id
1 'polypeptide(L)'
;MTKNIVIVGAGYAGIAAARLLGKTFKKDQDVTVTLIDKNSFHTYMTELHEVAAGRVEANAIKYDLQRIFKKYPKVQLVTDKVVEIDYDKKQVVAEHQTLDFDYLLLAMGGEANDFGVKGVKEHGFTLWSIEAAERLHDHMIDACYRAMREHDEAKRRALLTFTVIGAGFTGIEMIGELIDWVPILAREFKLDPKEFSLKVVEATPNILAMVTEKEQVKARKYLEKKGVELVLGDGVASVQEDSLTLSSGRQIPTYTSIWTAGVQANTDASEFGIEKARAGRLVANEFMEAKGKENVYVAGDLVYFEESEGKPTPQIVQAAEQTGHTAASNIIAAIKGGEKHSYKGKYDGFMVSIGARYGVAFLMDKYHMSGFMAMAVKHMVNLLYFFTIRSFFYMGSYVRHEFFGIQNKRNIFGGHTSGKGNLLWSVPMRVLYGSVWLYEGIKKAFGLFGTTSWFGDQVVFPFPWLADPVSGASAAEAVSSASQAATAAAEAAEPIFGLSYAYGEAPMAVLDKMPDWFATIMEFMMPNQEVALFMQKFMTVAEIGIGLALIAGAFVWIVSAATVALVVMFSLSGMFYWVNIWFIPAAISLMNGAGRAFGLDYWIMPWLGRFLDKKIYGKPKHIYRIKDKK
;
A
#
# COMPACT_ATOMS: atom_id res chain seq x y z
N MET A 1 -6.24 -46.74 -18.15
CA MET A 1 -4.90 -46.14 -18.27
C MET A 1 -5.02 -44.73 -17.76
N THR A 2 -4.15 -44.33 -16.83
CA THR A 2 -4.13 -42.97 -16.30
C THR A 2 -3.70 -41.98 -17.39
N LYS A 3 -4.45 -40.90 -17.57
CA LYS A 3 -4.18 -39.81 -18.49
C LYS A 3 -3.30 -38.76 -17.83
N ASN A 4 -2.16 -38.44 -18.46
CA ASN A 4 -1.19 -37.49 -17.95
C ASN A 4 -1.37 -36.12 -18.61
N ILE A 5 -1.62 -35.10 -17.79
CA ILE A 5 -1.70 -33.71 -18.24
C ILE A 5 -0.48 -32.97 -17.68
N VAL A 6 0.40 -32.49 -18.55
CA VAL A 6 1.57 -31.70 -18.16
C VAL A 6 1.35 -30.23 -18.52
N ILE A 7 1.55 -29.33 -17.56
CA ILE A 7 1.43 -27.89 -17.72
C ILE A 7 2.80 -27.29 -17.46
N VAL A 8 3.36 -26.60 -18.46
CA VAL A 8 4.68 -25.97 -18.37
C VAL A 8 4.52 -24.47 -18.15
N GLY A 9 4.94 -24.00 -16.98
CA GLY A 9 4.86 -22.61 -16.54
C GLY A 9 3.76 -22.37 -15.52
N ALA A 10 4.11 -21.78 -14.38
CA ALA A 10 3.22 -21.45 -13.27
C ALA A 10 2.90 -19.95 -13.18
N GLY A 11 2.88 -19.27 -14.34
CA GLY A 11 2.34 -17.91 -14.48
C GLY A 11 0.81 -17.85 -14.38
N TYR A 12 0.21 -16.72 -14.77
CA TYR A 12 -1.25 -16.53 -14.70
C TYR A 12 -2.04 -17.60 -15.47
N ALA A 13 -1.62 -17.91 -16.70
CA ALA A 13 -2.27 -18.92 -17.55
C ALA A 13 -2.17 -20.35 -16.96
N GLY A 14 -0.97 -20.75 -16.53
CA GLY A 14 -0.73 -22.07 -15.97
C GLY A 14 -1.47 -22.31 -14.65
N ILE A 15 -1.51 -21.30 -13.78
CA ILE A 15 -2.31 -21.37 -12.53
C ILE A 15 -3.79 -21.49 -12.83
N ALA A 16 -4.33 -20.67 -13.75
CA ALA A 16 -5.73 -20.71 -14.12
C ALA A 16 -6.11 -22.11 -14.64
N ALA A 17 -5.28 -22.68 -15.53
CA ALA A 17 -5.47 -24.02 -16.09
C ALA A 17 -5.37 -25.12 -15.03
N ALA A 18 -4.28 -25.17 -14.26
CA ALA A 18 -4.03 -26.19 -13.24
C ALA A 18 -5.13 -26.21 -12.16
N ARG A 19 -5.65 -25.04 -11.78
CA ARG A 19 -6.77 -24.94 -10.82
C ARG A 19 -8.06 -25.49 -11.39
N LEU A 20 -8.38 -25.19 -12.65
CA LEU A 20 -9.59 -25.70 -13.31
C LEU A 20 -9.50 -27.23 -13.42
N LEU A 21 -8.39 -27.75 -13.92
CA LEU A 21 -8.15 -29.19 -14.07
C LEU A 21 -8.18 -29.91 -12.71
N GLY A 22 -7.45 -29.40 -11.72
CA GLY A 22 -7.42 -29.96 -10.37
C GLY A 22 -8.78 -29.95 -9.67
N LYS A 23 -9.65 -28.97 -9.97
CA LYS A 23 -11.04 -28.94 -9.47
C LYS A 23 -11.91 -29.98 -10.19
N THR A 24 -11.83 -30.04 -11.52
CA THR A 24 -12.68 -30.89 -12.36
C THR A 24 -12.38 -32.38 -12.18
N PHE A 25 -11.10 -32.74 -12.08
CA PHE A 25 -10.63 -34.12 -11.94
C PHE A 25 -10.34 -34.51 -10.48
N LYS A 26 -10.83 -33.75 -9.50
CA LYS A 26 -10.53 -33.94 -8.07
C LYS A 26 -10.74 -35.39 -7.57
N LYS A 27 -11.77 -36.07 -8.09
CA LYS A 27 -12.14 -37.45 -7.70
C LYS A 27 -11.76 -38.50 -8.73
N ASP A 28 -11.20 -38.08 -9.86
CA ASP A 28 -10.89 -38.95 -10.99
C ASP A 28 -9.52 -39.58 -10.78
N GLN A 29 -9.45 -40.90 -10.62
CA GLN A 29 -8.18 -41.62 -10.39
C GLN A 29 -7.43 -41.90 -11.68
N ASP A 30 -8.11 -41.78 -12.83
CA ASP A 30 -7.54 -42.04 -14.15
C ASP A 30 -6.95 -40.78 -14.78
N VAL A 31 -6.76 -39.70 -14.01
CA VAL A 31 -6.12 -38.47 -14.47
C VAL A 31 -5.06 -38.01 -13.47
N THR A 32 -3.92 -37.56 -14.01
CA THR A 32 -2.83 -36.91 -13.27
C THR A 32 -2.55 -35.55 -13.89
N VAL A 33 -2.42 -34.51 -13.07
CA VAL A 33 -2.05 -33.16 -13.53
C VAL A 33 -0.70 -32.82 -12.93
N THR A 34 0.30 -32.55 -13.75
CA THR A 34 1.63 -32.11 -13.34
C THR A 34 1.84 -30.68 -13.80
N LEU A 35 2.10 -29.77 -12.85
CA LEU A 35 2.49 -28.39 -13.12
C LEU A 35 4.00 -28.26 -12.86
N ILE A 36 4.76 -28.02 -13.92
CA ILE A 36 6.21 -27.83 -13.89
C ILE A 36 6.56 -26.36 -14.13
N ASP A 37 7.39 -25.78 -13.28
CA ASP A 37 7.94 -24.43 -13.44
C ASP A 37 9.37 -24.37 -12.92
N LYS A 38 10.21 -23.48 -13.48
CA LYS A 38 11.58 -23.28 -13.00
C LYS A 38 11.65 -22.74 -11.57
N ASN A 39 10.57 -22.14 -11.08
CA ASN A 39 10.42 -21.60 -9.73
C ASN A 39 9.39 -22.39 -8.92
N SER A 40 9.60 -22.47 -7.61
CA SER A 40 8.63 -23.07 -6.68
C SER A 40 7.48 -22.13 -6.28
N PHE A 41 7.42 -20.94 -6.90
CA PHE A 41 6.48 -19.87 -6.59
C PHE A 41 5.95 -19.22 -7.88
N HIS A 42 4.76 -18.64 -7.77
CA HIS A 42 4.18 -17.76 -8.76
C HIS A 42 4.62 -16.32 -8.51
N THR A 43 5.08 -15.65 -9.56
CA THR A 43 5.43 -14.22 -9.51
C THR A 43 4.20 -13.38 -9.85
N TYR A 44 3.84 -12.46 -8.96
CA TYR A 44 2.83 -11.45 -9.27
C TYR A 44 3.45 -10.31 -10.11
N MET A 45 3.49 -10.53 -11.42
CA MET A 45 4.25 -9.70 -12.38
C MET A 45 3.82 -8.22 -12.38
N THR A 46 2.58 -7.93 -12.02
CA THR A 46 2.02 -6.57 -12.03
C THR A 46 2.59 -5.65 -10.96
N GLU A 47 3.44 -6.14 -10.06
CA GLU A 47 4.07 -5.34 -8.98
C GLU A 47 5.61 -5.31 -9.07
N LEU A 48 6.19 -5.78 -10.18
CA LEU A 48 7.65 -5.77 -10.37
C LEU A 48 8.25 -4.35 -10.28
N HIS A 49 7.53 -3.34 -10.78
CA HIS A 49 7.96 -1.93 -10.69
C HIS A 49 8.03 -1.42 -9.25
N GLU A 50 7.20 -1.98 -8.36
CA GLU A 50 7.17 -1.63 -6.95
C GLU A 50 8.37 -2.23 -6.21
N VAL A 51 8.77 -3.45 -6.59
CA VAL A 51 9.99 -4.10 -6.09
C VAL A 51 11.23 -3.37 -6.59
N ALA A 52 11.31 -3.06 -7.89
CA ALA A 52 12.44 -2.34 -8.46
C ALA A 52 12.68 -0.97 -7.82
N ALA A 53 11.63 -0.31 -7.35
CA ALA A 53 11.70 0.97 -6.66
C ALA A 53 11.70 0.86 -5.12
N GLY A 54 11.86 -0.33 -4.54
CA GLY A 54 11.96 -0.53 -3.09
C GLY A 54 10.71 -0.14 -2.30
N ARG A 55 9.53 -0.18 -2.95
CA ARG A 55 8.24 0.05 -2.26
C ARG A 55 7.73 -1.21 -1.59
N VAL A 56 7.89 -2.34 -2.29
CA VAL A 56 7.44 -3.65 -1.88
C VAL A 56 8.64 -4.61 -1.88
N GLU A 57 8.72 -5.46 -0.87
CA GLU A 57 9.76 -6.49 -0.79
C GLU A 57 9.53 -7.56 -1.86
N ALA A 58 10.60 -8.08 -2.48
CA ALA A 58 10.49 -9.13 -3.51
C ALA A 58 9.69 -10.36 -3.04
N ASN A 59 9.85 -10.78 -1.78
CA ASN A 59 9.11 -11.91 -1.21
C ASN A 59 7.60 -11.66 -1.08
N ALA A 60 7.15 -10.40 -1.08
CA ALA A 60 5.73 -10.07 -0.97
C ALA A 60 4.94 -10.38 -2.24
N ILE A 61 5.63 -10.56 -3.38
CA ILE A 61 5.05 -10.89 -4.69
C ILE A 61 5.41 -12.33 -5.15
N LYS A 62 6.11 -13.09 -4.30
CA LYS A 62 6.39 -14.53 -4.49
C LYS A 62 5.32 -15.36 -3.80
N TYR A 63 4.45 -15.99 -4.57
CA TYR A 63 3.38 -16.84 -4.03
C TYR A 63 3.70 -18.32 -4.18
N ASP A 64 4.05 -18.95 -3.07
CA ASP A 64 4.31 -20.38 -2.95
C ASP A 64 3.21 -21.23 -3.64
N LEU A 65 3.63 -22.06 -4.60
CA LEU A 65 2.74 -22.93 -5.38
C LEU A 65 2.12 -24.03 -4.51
N GLN A 66 2.86 -24.60 -3.56
CA GLN A 66 2.32 -25.60 -2.63
C GLN A 66 1.18 -25.02 -1.81
N ARG A 67 1.29 -23.75 -1.40
CA ARG A 67 0.19 -23.06 -0.69
C ARG A 67 -1.03 -22.86 -1.58
N ILE A 68 -0.84 -22.47 -2.84
CA ILE A 68 -1.93 -22.27 -3.81
C ILE A 68 -2.65 -23.59 -4.09
N PHE A 69 -1.89 -24.68 -4.27
CA PHE A 69 -2.42 -25.98 -4.68
C PHE A 69 -2.67 -26.96 -3.53
N LYS A 70 -2.46 -26.56 -2.26
CA LYS A 70 -2.68 -27.42 -1.07
C LYS A 70 -4.06 -28.11 -1.03
N LYS A 71 -5.11 -27.47 -1.57
CA LYS A 71 -6.49 -28.03 -1.62
C LYS A 71 -6.79 -28.84 -2.89
N TYR A 72 -5.82 -28.97 -3.78
CA TYR A 72 -5.90 -29.62 -5.09
C TYR A 72 -4.90 -30.78 -5.15
N PRO A 73 -5.14 -31.89 -4.42
CA PRO A 73 -4.20 -33.02 -4.32
C PRO A 73 -3.94 -33.73 -5.67
N LYS A 74 -4.74 -33.41 -6.69
CA LYS A 74 -4.61 -33.91 -8.07
C LYS A 74 -3.51 -33.19 -8.86
N VAL A 75 -3.06 -32.03 -8.41
CA VAL A 75 -1.99 -31.25 -9.04
C VAL A 75 -0.67 -31.58 -8.36
N GLN A 76 0.20 -32.28 -9.09
CA GLN A 76 1.58 -32.52 -8.71
C GLN A 76 2.43 -31.31 -9.12
N LEU A 77 3.25 -30.83 -8.21
CA LEU A 77 4.12 -29.68 -8.45
C LEU A 77 5.55 -30.18 -8.67
N VAL A 78 6.16 -29.73 -9.76
CA VAL A 78 7.54 -30.01 -10.10
C VAL A 78 8.28 -28.69 -10.27
N THR A 79 9.41 -28.53 -9.57
CA THR A 79 10.28 -27.37 -9.76
C THR A 79 11.48 -27.80 -10.56
N ASP A 80 11.47 -27.52 -11.86
CA ASP A 80 12.50 -27.92 -12.82
C ASP A 80 12.37 -27.08 -14.10
N LYS A 81 13.48 -26.86 -14.81
CA LYS A 81 13.46 -26.10 -16.06
C LYS A 81 13.24 -27.04 -17.24
N VAL A 82 12.21 -26.78 -18.05
CA VAL A 82 11.96 -27.50 -19.29
C VAL A 82 12.94 -27.05 -20.36
N VAL A 83 13.52 -28.02 -21.06
CA VAL A 83 14.57 -27.81 -22.07
C VAL A 83 14.07 -28.21 -23.46
N GLU A 84 13.29 -29.28 -23.56
CA GLU A 84 12.83 -29.84 -24.83
C GLU A 84 11.45 -30.52 -24.69
N ILE A 85 10.72 -30.60 -25.80
CA ILE A 85 9.48 -31.36 -25.93
C ILE A 85 9.66 -32.43 -27.02
N ASP A 86 9.69 -33.71 -26.63
CA ASP A 86 9.70 -34.85 -27.55
C ASP A 86 8.26 -35.25 -27.88
N TYR A 87 7.78 -34.85 -29.07
CA TYR A 87 6.41 -35.12 -29.50
C TYR A 87 6.16 -36.57 -29.92
N ASP A 88 7.21 -37.29 -30.35
CA ASP A 88 7.09 -38.67 -30.83
C ASP A 88 6.91 -39.63 -29.66
N LYS A 89 7.68 -39.42 -28.58
CA LYS A 89 7.53 -40.16 -27.32
C LYS A 89 6.49 -39.56 -26.38
N LYS A 90 5.99 -38.36 -26.69
CA LYS A 90 5.10 -37.56 -25.84
C LYS A 90 5.69 -37.28 -24.46
N GLN A 91 6.87 -36.68 -24.44
CA GLN A 91 7.65 -36.40 -23.25
C GLN A 91 8.03 -34.92 -23.14
N VAL A 92 7.92 -34.37 -21.94
CA VAL A 92 8.54 -33.09 -21.56
C VAL A 92 9.88 -33.41 -20.91
N VAL A 93 10.97 -32.96 -21.54
CA VAL A 93 12.33 -33.14 -21.04
C VAL A 93 12.73 -31.89 -20.26
N ALA A 94 12.93 -32.07 -18.95
CA ALA A 94 13.45 -31.05 -18.05
C ALA A 94 14.91 -31.36 -17.69
N GLU A 95 15.60 -30.43 -17.02
CA GLU A 95 17.02 -30.58 -16.68
C GLU A 95 17.31 -31.82 -15.82
N HIS A 96 16.39 -32.21 -14.94
CA HIS A 96 16.64 -33.28 -13.97
C HIS A 96 15.72 -34.50 -14.14
N GLN A 97 14.69 -34.41 -15.00
CA GLN A 97 13.74 -35.50 -15.20
C GLN A 97 13.00 -35.40 -16.53
N THR A 98 12.26 -36.47 -16.85
CA THR A 98 11.37 -36.53 -18.02
C THR A 98 9.96 -36.85 -17.56
N LEU A 99 8.97 -36.15 -18.12
CA LEU A 99 7.56 -36.30 -17.77
C LEU A 99 6.77 -36.72 -19.01
N ASP A 100 6.15 -37.90 -18.97
CA ASP A 100 5.23 -38.35 -20.03
C ASP A 100 3.94 -37.54 -20.03
N PHE A 101 3.37 -37.26 -21.20
CA PHE A 101 2.08 -36.57 -21.34
C PHE A 101 1.14 -37.24 -22.34
N ASP A 102 -0.15 -37.27 -22.03
CA ASP A 102 -1.21 -37.43 -23.02
C ASP A 102 -1.66 -36.07 -23.56
N TYR A 103 -1.65 -35.05 -22.69
CA TYR A 103 -2.01 -33.66 -23.00
C TYR A 103 -0.95 -32.71 -22.44
N LEU A 104 -0.52 -31.75 -23.25
CA LEU A 104 0.49 -30.76 -22.89
C LEU A 104 -0.08 -29.35 -22.99
N LEU A 105 0.13 -28.52 -21.98
CA LEU A 105 -0.15 -27.09 -22.02
C LEU A 105 1.13 -26.28 -21.82
N LEU A 106 1.50 -25.48 -22.82
CA LEU A 106 2.61 -24.54 -22.77
C LEU A 106 2.11 -23.16 -22.31
N ALA A 107 2.54 -22.74 -21.12
CA ALA A 107 2.10 -21.51 -20.44
C ALA A 107 3.28 -20.76 -19.81
N MET A 108 4.43 -20.75 -20.50
CA MET A 108 5.72 -20.23 -20.01
C MET A 108 5.84 -18.70 -20.01
N GLY A 109 4.78 -17.99 -20.42
CA GLY A 109 4.72 -16.53 -20.44
C GLY A 109 5.57 -15.89 -21.53
N GLY A 110 5.89 -14.61 -21.32
CA GLY A 110 6.74 -13.80 -22.19
C GLY A 110 8.06 -13.40 -21.55
N GLU A 111 8.81 -12.58 -22.25
CA GLU A 111 10.02 -11.89 -21.80
C GLU A 111 10.13 -10.49 -22.43
N ALA A 112 11.03 -9.65 -21.93
CA ALA A 112 11.27 -8.33 -22.51
C ALA A 112 11.84 -8.46 -23.93
N ASN A 113 11.34 -7.66 -24.86
CA ASN A 113 11.83 -7.63 -26.24
C ASN A 113 12.80 -6.46 -26.42
N ASP A 114 14.09 -6.73 -26.67
CA ASP A 114 15.09 -5.69 -26.92
C ASP A 114 15.11 -5.16 -28.36
N PHE A 115 14.30 -5.74 -29.25
CA PHE A 115 14.25 -5.47 -30.69
C PHE A 115 15.62 -5.57 -31.39
N GLY A 116 16.59 -6.27 -30.80
CA GLY A 116 17.96 -6.32 -31.30
C GLY A 116 18.73 -4.99 -31.19
N VAL A 117 18.25 -4.04 -30.37
CA VAL A 117 18.92 -2.75 -30.17
C VAL A 117 20.26 -2.98 -29.46
N LYS A 118 21.33 -2.47 -30.08
CA LYS A 118 22.71 -2.68 -29.60
C LYS A 118 22.89 -2.16 -28.18
N GLY A 119 23.46 -3.00 -27.31
CA GLY A 119 23.84 -2.64 -25.94
C GLY A 119 22.73 -2.80 -24.91
N VAL A 120 21.48 -3.12 -25.30
CA VAL A 120 20.38 -3.30 -24.34
C VAL A 120 20.61 -4.51 -23.45
N LYS A 121 21.14 -5.63 -23.97
CA LYS A 121 21.43 -6.81 -23.16
C LYS A 121 22.57 -6.59 -22.17
N GLU A 122 23.56 -5.81 -22.58
CA GLU A 122 24.80 -5.56 -21.83
C GLU A 122 24.65 -4.46 -20.77
N HIS A 123 23.91 -3.40 -21.10
CA HIS A 123 23.83 -2.18 -20.28
C HIS A 123 22.40 -1.78 -19.88
N GLY A 124 21.38 -2.47 -20.41
CA GLY A 124 19.98 -2.23 -20.08
C GLY A 124 19.48 -3.05 -18.88
N PHE A 125 18.47 -2.52 -18.20
CA PHE A 125 17.76 -3.20 -17.12
C PHE A 125 16.33 -3.49 -17.56
N THR A 126 16.01 -4.78 -17.73
CA THR A 126 14.64 -5.20 -18.03
C THR A 126 13.83 -5.35 -16.74
N LEU A 127 12.50 -5.39 -16.87
CA LEU A 127 11.59 -5.53 -15.73
C LEU A 127 10.55 -6.63 -15.99
N TRP A 128 11.03 -7.86 -16.14
CA TRP A 128 10.19 -9.02 -16.47
C TRP A 128 10.44 -10.25 -15.58
N SER A 129 11.23 -10.10 -14.51
CA SER A 129 11.36 -11.12 -13.48
C SER A 129 11.68 -10.46 -12.15
N ILE A 130 11.57 -11.22 -11.06
CA ILE A 130 11.90 -10.71 -9.73
C ILE A 130 13.39 -10.41 -9.63
N GLU A 131 14.23 -11.29 -10.18
CA GLU A 131 15.68 -11.13 -10.22
C GLU A 131 16.06 -9.87 -11.00
N ALA A 132 15.35 -9.57 -12.09
CA ALA A 132 15.55 -8.35 -12.86
C ALA A 132 15.14 -7.10 -12.07
N ALA A 133 14.03 -7.17 -11.32
CA ALA A 133 13.59 -6.08 -10.44
C ALA A 133 14.58 -5.83 -9.28
N GLU A 134 15.05 -6.88 -8.61
CA GLU A 134 16.07 -6.81 -7.55
C GLU A 134 17.39 -6.25 -8.11
N ARG A 135 17.85 -6.75 -9.26
CA ARG A 135 19.07 -6.23 -9.92
C ARG A 135 18.97 -4.74 -10.24
N LEU A 136 17.81 -4.29 -10.72
CA LEU A 136 17.56 -2.88 -11.01
C LEU A 136 17.51 -2.04 -9.73
N HIS A 137 16.85 -2.53 -8.67
CA HIS A 137 16.82 -1.88 -7.37
C HIS A 137 18.24 -1.65 -6.83
N ASP A 138 19.04 -2.71 -6.80
CA ASP A 138 20.42 -2.67 -6.27
C ASP A 138 21.31 -1.75 -7.10
N HIS A 139 21.15 -1.75 -8.42
CA HIS A 139 21.86 -0.83 -9.32
C HIS A 139 21.51 0.64 -9.04
N MET A 140 20.23 0.97 -8.84
CA MET A 140 19.84 2.35 -8.54
C MET A 140 20.38 2.83 -7.19
N ILE A 141 20.47 1.93 -6.21
CA ILE A 141 21.12 2.18 -4.92
C ILE A 141 22.63 2.40 -5.10
N ASP A 142 23.31 1.54 -5.86
CA ASP A 142 24.74 1.69 -6.17
C ASP A 142 25.02 3.01 -6.92
N ALA A 143 24.19 3.37 -7.90
CA ALA A 143 24.30 4.62 -8.63
C ALA A 143 24.24 5.84 -7.69
N CYS A 144 23.34 5.83 -6.70
CA CYS A 144 23.27 6.87 -5.67
C CYS A 144 24.52 6.88 -4.76
N TYR A 145 25.02 5.70 -4.39
CA TYR A 145 26.24 5.55 -3.60
C TYR A 145 27.51 6.04 -4.33
N ARG A 146 27.59 5.82 -5.65
CA ARG A 146 28.64 6.37 -6.50
C ARG A 146 28.50 7.88 -6.63
N ALA A 147 27.29 8.37 -6.87
CA ALA A 147 27.01 9.79 -7.03
C ALA A 147 27.38 10.61 -5.78
N MET A 148 27.16 10.09 -4.57
CA MET A 148 27.50 10.82 -3.33
C MET A 148 29.01 11.03 -3.12
N ARG A 149 29.84 10.29 -3.86
CA ARG A 149 31.32 10.40 -3.85
C ARG A 149 31.88 11.05 -5.11
N GLU A 150 31.03 11.42 -6.06
CA GLU A 150 31.44 11.96 -7.36
C GLU A 150 31.55 13.49 -7.31
N HIS A 151 32.72 14.00 -7.70
CA HIS A 151 33.06 15.42 -7.67
C HIS A 151 32.90 16.11 -9.04
N ASP A 152 32.85 15.33 -10.13
CA ASP A 152 32.42 15.82 -11.44
C ASP A 152 30.88 15.96 -11.46
N GLU A 153 30.42 17.19 -11.67
CA GLU A 153 28.99 17.49 -11.72
C GLU A 153 28.27 16.80 -12.89
N ALA A 154 28.89 16.73 -14.07
CA ALA A 154 28.29 16.12 -15.24
C ALA A 154 28.10 14.61 -15.02
N LYS A 155 29.15 13.94 -14.54
CA LYS A 155 29.10 12.50 -14.25
C LYS A 155 28.17 12.19 -13.08
N ARG A 156 28.15 13.00 -12.02
CA ARG A 156 27.21 12.85 -10.90
C ARG A 156 25.77 12.97 -11.37
N ARG A 157 25.44 13.94 -12.22
CA ARG A 157 24.10 14.07 -12.81
C ARG A 157 23.74 12.89 -13.72
N ALA A 158 24.70 12.35 -14.49
CA ALA A 158 24.47 11.16 -15.30
C ALA A 158 24.17 9.92 -14.43
N LEU A 159 24.87 9.75 -13.30
CA LEU A 159 24.57 8.69 -12.32
C LEU A 159 23.16 8.83 -11.71
N LEU A 160 22.69 10.07 -11.53
CA LEU A 160 21.37 10.39 -10.99
C LEU A 160 20.29 10.61 -12.06
N THR A 161 20.59 10.30 -13.31
CA THR A 161 19.61 10.28 -14.40
C THR A 161 19.07 8.87 -14.52
N PHE A 162 17.78 8.69 -14.28
CA PHE A 162 17.09 7.42 -14.49
C PHE A 162 16.21 7.53 -15.72
N THR A 163 16.54 6.75 -16.75
CA THR A 163 15.84 6.80 -18.03
C THR A 163 15.05 5.53 -18.25
N VAL A 164 13.72 5.66 -18.35
CA VAL A 164 12.80 4.58 -18.72
C VAL A 164 12.56 4.61 -20.22
N ILE A 165 12.79 3.49 -20.89
CA ILE A 165 12.63 3.33 -22.33
C ILE A 165 11.34 2.53 -22.56
N GLY A 166 10.41 3.13 -23.30
CA GLY A 166 9.03 2.68 -23.49
C GLY A 166 8.05 3.43 -22.58
N ALA A 167 7.02 4.03 -23.18
CA ALA A 167 5.93 4.70 -22.46
C ALA A 167 4.63 3.87 -22.43
N GLY A 168 4.77 2.53 -22.44
CA GLY A 168 3.67 1.60 -22.18
C GLY A 168 3.30 1.52 -20.68
N PHE A 169 2.45 0.55 -20.31
CA PHE A 169 2.01 0.38 -18.92
C PHE A 169 3.18 0.27 -17.95
N THR A 170 4.05 -0.71 -18.14
CA THR A 170 5.21 -0.98 -17.28
C THR A 170 6.13 0.23 -17.13
N GLY A 171 6.42 0.94 -18.22
CA GLY A 171 7.30 2.11 -18.19
C GLY A 171 6.70 3.29 -17.41
N ILE A 172 5.40 3.56 -17.59
CA ILE A 172 4.71 4.63 -16.87
C ILE A 172 4.51 4.30 -15.38
N GLU A 173 4.32 3.02 -15.05
CA GLU A 173 4.30 2.56 -13.66
C GLU A 173 5.66 2.70 -13.00
N MET A 174 6.72 2.26 -13.68
CA MET A 174 8.10 2.37 -13.19
C MET A 174 8.50 3.83 -12.95
N ILE A 175 8.30 4.73 -13.92
CA ILE A 175 8.63 6.15 -13.73
C ILE A 175 7.80 6.76 -12.59
N GLY A 176 6.55 6.33 -12.44
CA GLY A 176 5.69 6.72 -11.34
C GLY A 176 6.26 6.37 -9.97
N GLU A 177 6.79 5.16 -9.82
CA GLU A 177 7.46 4.75 -8.59
C GLU A 177 8.76 5.54 -8.35
N LEU A 178 9.52 5.86 -9.40
CA LEU A 178 10.73 6.68 -9.29
C LEU A 178 10.43 8.11 -8.82
N ILE A 179 9.31 8.71 -9.24
CA ILE A 179 8.85 10.03 -8.76
C ILE A 179 8.73 10.04 -7.24
N ASP A 180 8.20 8.95 -6.65
CA ASP A 180 8.01 8.83 -5.21
C ASP A 180 9.30 8.41 -4.48
N TRP A 181 10.21 7.70 -5.15
CA TRP A 181 11.43 7.18 -4.54
C TRP A 181 12.60 8.18 -4.54
N VAL A 182 12.78 8.99 -5.59
CA VAL A 182 13.87 9.96 -5.70
C VAL A 182 14.02 10.87 -4.45
N PRO A 183 12.95 11.45 -3.87
CA PRO A 183 13.08 12.26 -2.66
C PRO A 183 13.55 11.48 -1.41
N ILE A 184 13.39 10.16 -1.41
CA ILE A 184 13.86 9.27 -0.34
C ILE A 184 15.34 8.97 -0.57
N LEU A 185 15.72 8.56 -1.78
CA LEU A 185 17.10 8.33 -2.19
C LEU A 185 17.97 9.57 -1.93
N ALA A 186 17.51 10.74 -2.35
CA ALA A 186 18.24 11.99 -2.13
C ALA A 186 18.48 12.27 -0.62
N ARG A 187 17.55 11.88 0.25
CA ARG A 187 17.70 12.04 1.70
C ARG A 187 18.66 11.01 2.30
N GLU A 188 18.52 9.74 1.94
CA GLU A 188 19.36 8.64 2.45
C GLU A 188 20.82 8.80 2.04
N PHE A 189 21.06 9.06 0.76
CA PHE A 189 22.40 9.20 0.21
C PHE A 189 22.97 10.60 0.35
N LYS A 190 22.21 11.54 0.94
CA LYS A 190 22.63 12.93 1.12
C LYS A 190 23.05 13.50 -0.24
N LEU A 191 22.10 13.60 -1.16
CA LEU A 191 22.25 14.17 -2.50
C LEU A 191 21.26 15.33 -2.68
N ASP A 192 21.56 16.26 -3.58
CA ASP A 192 20.59 17.31 -3.94
C ASP A 192 19.48 16.70 -4.82
N PRO A 193 18.20 16.75 -4.40
CA PRO A 193 17.09 16.25 -5.21
C PRO A 193 17.00 16.88 -6.60
N LYS A 194 17.57 18.07 -6.82
CA LYS A 194 17.58 18.75 -8.11
C LYS A 194 18.59 18.18 -9.11
N GLU A 195 19.55 17.38 -8.65
CA GLU A 195 20.51 16.71 -9.53
C GLU A 195 19.94 15.44 -10.16
N PHE A 196 18.83 14.92 -9.62
CA PHE A 196 18.11 13.79 -10.20
C PHE A 196 17.35 14.22 -11.46
N SER A 197 17.39 13.38 -12.49
CA SER A 197 16.60 13.56 -13.70
C SER A 197 15.84 12.28 -14.01
N LEU A 198 14.51 12.40 -14.18
CA LEU A 198 13.63 11.30 -14.54
C LEU A 198 13.19 11.50 -15.99
N LYS A 199 13.47 10.53 -16.86
CA LYS A 199 13.19 10.61 -18.29
C LYS A 199 12.38 9.40 -18.74
N VAL A 200 11.43 9.63 -19.64
CA VAL A 200 10.75 8.57 -20.40
C VAL A 200 11.03 8.79 -21.88
N VAL A 201 11.57 7.78 -22.55
CA VAL A 201 11.87 7.80 -23.97
C VAL A 201 10.91 6.87 -24.70
N GLU A 202 10.25 7.35 -25.74
CA GLU A 202 9.26 6.60 -26.50
C GLU A 202 9.38 6.91 -27.99
N ALA A 203 9.36 5.87 -28.82
CA ALA A 203 9.48 5.99 -30.26
C ALA A 203 8.22 6.60 -30.90
N THR A 204 7.06 6.40 -30.29
CA THR A 204 5.78 6.97 -30.73
C THR A 204 5.51 8.35 -30.11
N PRO A 205 4.61 9.17 -30.69
CA PRO A 205 4.34 10.51 -30.17
C PRO A 205 3.46 10.52 -28.89
N ASN A 206 2.95 9.36 -28.45
CA ASN A 206 1.97 9.26 -27.37
C ASN A 206 2.44 8.27 -26.29
N ILE A 207 2.12 8.58 -25.03
CA ILE A 207 2.24 7.63 -23.93
C ILE A 207 0.99 6.75 -23.85
N LEU A 208 1.12 5.53 -23.33
CA LEU A 208 0.00 4.62 -23.09
C LEU A 208 -0.88 4.44 -24.34
N ALA A 209 -0.29 4.08 -25.48
CA ALA A 209 -0.99 4.02 -26.78
C ALA A 209 -2.26 3.15 -26.79
N MET A 210 -2.35 2.16 -25.89
CA MET A 210 -3.52 1.28 -25.72
C MET A 210 -4.66 1.90 -24.89
N VAL A 211 -4.46 3.11 -24.37
CA VAL A 211 -5.37 3.83 -23.47
C VAL A 211 -6.10 4.94 -24.23
N THR A 212 -7.30 5.28 -23.79
CA THR A 212 -8.09 6.41 -24.28
C THR A 212 -7.37 7.75 -24.08
N GLU A 213 -7.55 8.67 -25.02
CA GLU A 213 -6.88 9.99 -25.05
C GLU A 213 -7.06 10.79 -23.74
N LYS A 214 -8.26 10.72 -23.13
CA LYS A 214 -8.56 11.41 -21.86
C LYS A 214 -7.58 11.01 -20.74
N GLU A 215 -7.30 9.73 -20.62
CA GLU A 215 -6.39 9.16 -19.62
C GLU A 215 -4.94 9.45 -19.99
N GLN A 216 -4.57 9.39 -21.27
CA GLN A 216 -3.23 9.79 -21.75
C GLN A 216 -2.92 11.25 -21.37
N VAL A 217 -3.85 12.18 -21.62
CA VAL A 217 -3.70 13.61 -21.29
C VAL A 217 -3.53 13.82 -19.78
N LYS A 218 -4.31 13.11 -18.95
CA LYS A 218 -4.20 13.19 -17.48
C LYS A 218 -2.86 12.64 -16.98
N ALA A 219 -2.44 11.48 -17.48
CA ALA A 219 -1.16 10.87 -17.14
C ALA A 219 0.00 11.79 -17.52
N ARG A 220 0.01 12.32 -18.75
CA ARG A 220 1.02 13.25 -19.25
C ARG A 220 1.14 14.50 -18.38
N LYS A 221 0.02 15.17 -18.12
CA LYS A 221 -0.02 16.36 -17.24
C LYS A 221 0.51 16.07 -15.85
N TYR A 222 0.23 14.89 -15.30
CA TYR A 222 0.74 14.50 -13.99
C TYR A 222 2.27 14.28 -14.00
N LEU A 223 2.79 13.56 -15.00
CA LEU A 223 4.22 13.31 -15.17
C LEU A 223 5.01 14.62 -15.35
N GLU A 224 4.56 15.50 -16.25
CA GLU A 224 5.17 16.80 -16.49
C GLU A 224 5.14 17.68 -15.23
N LYS A 225 4.01 17.70 -14.50
CA LYS A 225 3.89 18.40 -13.20
C LYS A 225 4.89 17.88 -12.16
N LYS A 226 5.27 16.61 -12.25
CA LYS A 226 6.25 15.96 -11.37
C LYS A 226 7.70 16.13 -11.84
N GLY A 227 7.92 16.83 -12.96
CA GLY A 227 9.25 17.11 -13.50
C GLY A 227 9.86 15.97 -14.30
N VAL A 228 9.06 15.02 -14.77
CA VAL A 228 9.51 13.97 -15.70
C VAL A 228 9.64 14.56 -17.09
N GLU A 229 10.79 14.35 -17.73
CA GLU A 229 11.00 14.72 -19.13
C GLU A 229 10.48 13.59 -20.04
N LEU A 230 9.49 13.91 -20.88
CA LEU A 230 8.95 12.99 -21.87
C LEU A 230 9.60 13.26 -23.22
N VAL A 231 10.41 12.32 -23.69
CA VAL A 231 11.04 12.33 -25.01
C VAL A 231 10.23 11.41 -25.91
N LEU A 232 9.27 11.98 -26.62
CA LEU A 232 8.30 11.25 -27.46
C LEU A 232 8.65 11.44 -28.94
N GLY A 233 8.33 10.45 -29.77
CA GLY A 233 8.61 10.46 -31.20
C GLY A 233 10.10 10.25 -31.54
N ASP A 234 10.91 9.79 -30.58
CA ASP A 234 12.34 9.58 -30.76
C ASP A 234 12.78 8.30 -30.04
N GLY A 235 12.96 7.23 -30.80
CA GLY A 235 13.31 5.91 -30.28
C GLY A 235 14.77 5.80 -29.86
N VAL A 236 15.13 4.69 -29.20
CA VAL A 236 16.51 4.39 -28.83
C VAL A 236 17.20 3.62 -29.95
N ALA A 237 18.37 4.10 -30.38
CA ALA A 237 19.21 3.47 -31.39
C ALA A 237 20.29 2.56 -30.77
N SER A 238 20.84 2.94 -29.61
CA SER A 238 21.79 2.11 -28.85
C SER A 238 21.89 2.53 -27.40
N VAL A 239 22.29 1.58 -26.54
CA VAL A 239 22.57 1.81 -25.12
C VAL A 239 24.05 1.56 -24.85
N GLN A 240 24.70 2.46 -24.13
CA GLN A 240 26.06 2.33 -23.62
C GLN A 240 26.04 2.27 -22.08
N GLU A 241 27.20 2.06 -21.45
CA GLU A 241 27.32 2.05 -19.99
C GLU A 241 26.95 3.39 -19.34
N ASP A 242 27.34 4.52 -19.95
CA ASP A 242 27.21 5.87 -19.39
C ASP A 242 26.30 6.80 -20.23
N SER A 243 25.72 6.30 -21.31
CA SER A 243 24.80 7.04 -22.17
C SER A 243 23.83 6.16 -22.93
N LEU A 244 22.77 6.77 -23.46
CA LEU A 244 21.96 6.21 -24.52
C LEU A 244 21.99 7.15 -25.74
N THR A 245 21.89 6.57 -26.93
CA THR A 245 21.80 7.33 -28.19
C THR A 245 20.42 7.10 -28.80
N LEU A 246 19.71 8.19 -29.08
CA LEU A 246 18.41 8.16 -29.74
C LEU A 246 18.54 8.08 -31.26
N SER A 247 17.44 7.74 -31.94
CA SER A 247 17.36 7.66 -33.40
C SER A 247 17.65 9.01 -34.08
N SER A 248 17.34 10.13 -33.42
CA SER A 248 17.72 11.47 -33.87
C SER A 248 19.23 11.78 -33.79
N GLY A 249 20.02 10.91 -33.16
CA GLY A 249 21.42 11.15 -32.81
C GLY A 249 21.62 11.89 -31.48
N ARG A 250 20.54 12.32 -30.81
CA ARG A 250 20.60 12.91 -29.47
C ARG A 250 21.17 11.88 -28.48
N GLN A 251 22.19 12.28 -27.72
CA GLN A 251 22.70 11.49 -26.60
C GLN A 251 22.08 11.95 -25.28
N ILE A 252 21.72 10.98 -24.43
CA ILE A 252 21.29 11.23 -23.05
C ILE A 252 22.29 10.53 -22.12
N PRO A 253 23.10 11.29 -21.36
CA PRO A 253 23.98 10.71 -20.34
C PRO A 253 23.16 10.05 -19.23
N THR A 254 23.39 8.77 -18.99
CA THR A 254 22.69 7.99 -17.97
C THR A 254 23.46 6.71 -17.69
N TYR A 255 23.52 6.31 -16.43
CA TYR A 255 24.02 4.98 -16.05
C TYR A 255 22.86 4.00 -15.79
N THR A 256 21.62 4.47 -15.87
CA THR A 256 20.42 3.67 -15.57
C THR A 256 19.45 3.75 -16.75
N SER A 257 19.53 2.74 -17.61
CA SER A 257 18.68 2.56 -18.78
C SER A 257 17.68 1.42 -18.53
N ILE A 258 16.45 1.76 -18.17
CA ILE A 258 15.40 0.80 -17.81
C ILE A 258 14.58 0.47 -19.06
N TRP A 259 14.75 -0.72 -19.60
CA TRP A 259 14.08 -1.18 -20.80
C TRP A 259 12.72 -1.82 -20.50
N THR A 260 11.66 -1.13 -20.92
CA THR A 260 10.27 -1.57 -20.82
C THR A 260 9.54 -1.55 -22.16
N ALA A 261 10.28 -1.34 -23.25
CA ALA A 261 9.73 -1.28 -24.59
C ALA A 261 9.52 -2.69 -25.13
N GLY A 262 8.26 -3.12 -25.22
CA GLY A 262 7.87 -4.35 -25.89
C GLY A 262 8.06 -5.63 -25.07
N VAL A 263 7.24 -6.61 -25.42
CA VAL A 263 7.23 -7.95 -24.84
C VAL A 263 7.23 -8.94 -25.99
N GLN A 264 7.92 -10.06 -25.82
CA GLN A 264 7.91 -11.17 -26.75
C GLN A 264 7.58 -12.47 -26.02
N ALA A 265 7.27 -13.52 -26.77
CA ALA A 265 7.15 -14.86 -26.22
C ALA A 265 8.48 -15.30 -25.60
N ASN A 266 8.40 -16.11 -24.54
CA ASN A 266 9.59 -16.68 -23.90
C ASN A 266 10.42 -17.46 -24.92
N THR A 267 11.70 -17.09 -25.06
CA THR A 267 12.59 -17.62 -26.09
C THR A 267 12.97 -19.08 -25.87
N ASP A 268 12.87 -19.61 -24.65
CA ASP A 268 13.02 -21.05 -24.38
C ASP A 268 12.00 -21.88 -25.20
N ALA A 269 10.83 -21.31 -25.52
CA ALA A 269 9.80 -21.99 -26.34
C ALA A 269 10.12 -22.04 -27.84
N SER A 270 11.11 -21.27 -28.30
CA SER A 270 11.34 -21.02 -29.71
C SER A 270 11.84 -22.25 -30.49
N GLU A 271 12.37 -23.23 -29.75
CA GLU A 271 12.91 -24.50 -30.22
C GLU A 271 11.89 -25.65 -30.12
N PHE A 272 10.67 -25.40 -29.62
CA PHE A 272 9.66 -26.46 -29.44
C PHE A 272 8.97 -26.88 -30.75
N GLY A 273 9.47 -26.46 -31.92
CA GLY A 273 8.97 -26.94 -33.21
C GLY A 273 7.48 -26.64 -33.48
N ILE A 274 6.94 -25.57 -32.90
CA ILE A 274 5.61 -25.01 -33.19
C ILE A 274 5.79 -23.75 -34.05
N GLU A 275 4.88 -23.54 -35.01
CA GLU A 275 4.93 -22.36 -35.88
C GLU A 275 4.93 -21.05 -35.08
N LYS A 276 5.86 -20.16 -35.40
CA LYS A 276 6.04 -18.85 -34.75
C LYS A 276 5.39 -17.74 -35.58
N ALA A 277 4.77 -16.80 -34.89
CA ALA A 277 4.19 -15.58 -35.44
C ALA A 277 4.91 -14.35 -34.86
N ARG A 278 4.24 -13.19 -34.92
CA ARG A 278 4.77 -11.91 -34.42
C ARG A 278 5.28 -12.02 -32.99
N ALA A 279 6.46 -11.43 -32.73
CA ALA A 279 7.14 -11.44 -31.42
C ALA A 279 7.42 -12.85 -30.88
N GLY A 280 7.66 -13.83 -31.76
CA GLY A 280 8.04 -15.20 -31.40
C GLY A 280 6.91 -16.05 -30.81
N ARG A 281 5.67 -15.55 -30.80
CA ARG A 281 4.51 -16.21 -30.21
C ARG A 281 4.10 -17.44 -31.02
N LEU A 282 3.66 -18.50 -30.36
CA LEU A 282 3.33 -19.78 -30.97
C LEU A 282 1.89 -19.80 -31.48
N VAL A 283 1.69 -20.16 -32.75
CA VAL A 283 0.36 -20.14 -33.38
C VAL A 283 -0.54 -21.23 -32.80
N ALA A 284 -1.73 -20.85 -32.36
CA ALA A 284 -2.78 -21.77 -31.93
C ALA A 284 -4.10 -21.49 -32.63
N ASN A 285 -5.00 -22.48 -32.65
CA ASN A 285 -6.37 -22.30 -33.12
C ASN A 285 -7.27 -21.68 -32.03
N GLU A 286 -8.55 -21.48 -32.34
CA GLU A 286 -9.56 -20.93 -31.42
C GLU A 286 -9.79 -21.75 -30.14
N PHE A 287 -9.37 -23.01 -30.12
CA PHE A 287 -9.43 -23.90 -28.97
C PHE A 287 -8.14 -23.90 -28.14
N MET A 288 -7.19 -23.03 -28.48
CA MET A 288 -5.84 -22.94 -27.93
C MET A 288 -4.95 -24.16 -28.24
N GLU A 289 -5.29 -24.95 -29.26
CA GLU A 289 -4.46 -26.08 -29.72
C GLU A 289 -3.32 -25.57 -30.59
N ALA A 290 -2.10 -26.01 -30.31
CA ALA A 290 -0.90 -25.66 -31.06
C ALA A 290 -1.01 -26.13 -32.51
N LYS A 291 -0.69 -25.25 -33.45
CA LYS A 291 -0.76 -25.57 -34.88
C LYS A 291 0.18 -26.73 -35.23
N GLY A 292 -0.38 -27.78 -35.82
CA GLY A 292 0.38 -28.96 -36.26
C GLY A 292 0.79 -29.93 -35.15
N LYS A 293 0.29 -29.77 -33.92
CA LYS A 293 0.59 -30.69 -32.80
C LYS A 293 -0.69 -31.23 -32.18
N GLU A 294 -0.78 -32.55 -32.05
CA GLU A 294 -1.94 -33.21 -31.45
C GLU A 294 -1.86 -33.17 -29.92
N ASN A 295 -2.98 -32.85 -29.25
CA ASN A 295 -3.09 -32.79 -27.79
C ASN A 295 -2.12 -31.81 -27.09
N VAL A 296 -1.58 -30.84 -27.84
CA VAL A 296 -0.71 -29.78 -27.33
C VAL A 296 -1.44 -28.46 -27.40
N TYR A 297 -1.40 -27.69 -26.32
CA TYR A 297 -2.08 -26.42 -26.16
C TYR A 297 -1.09 -25.31 -25.80
N VAL A 298 -1.41 -24.07 -26.14
CA VAL A 298 -0.60 -22.88 -25.82
C VAL A 298 -1.47 -21.81 -25.19
N ALA A 299 -1.02 -21.19 -24.10
CA ALA A 299 -1.76 -20.12 -23.42
C ALA A 299 -0.83 -19.03 -22.86
N GLY A 300 -1.43 -17.94 -22.37
CA GLY A 300 -0.67 -16.82 -21.83
C GLY A 300 -0.04 -15.94 -22.90
N ASP A 301 1.03 -15.24 -22.54
CA ASP A 301 1.75 -14.38 -23.48
C ASP A 301 2.47 -15.16 -24.59
N LEU A 302 2.51 -16.49 -24.47
CA LEU A 302 3.16 -17.40 -25.42
C LEU A 302 2.30 -17.66 -26.66
N VAL A 303 0.97 -17.65 -26.53
CA VAL A 303 0.07 -18.00 -27.64
C VAL A 303 -0.06 -16.85 -28.62
N TYR A 304 -0.14 -17.12 -29.92
CA TYR A 304 -0.63 -16.21 -30.94
C TYR A 304 -1.96 -16.74 -31.47
N PHE A 305 -3.02 -15.97 -31.25
CA PHE A 305 -4.35 -16.24 -31.80
C PHE A 305 -4.99 -14.91 -32.17
N GLU A 306 -5.60 -14.82 -33.35
CA GLU A 306 -6.36 -13.64 -33.79
C GLU A 306 -7.86 -13.96 -33.74
N GLU A 307 -8.60 -13.27 -32.88
CA GLU A 307 -10.07 -13.37 -32.85
C GLU A 307 -10.71 -12.74 -34.09
N SER A 308 -10.03 -11.74 -34.66
CA SER A 308 -10.37 -11.07 -35.90
C SER A 308 -9.09 -10.54 -36.54
N GLU A 309 -9.11 -10.36 -37.86
CA GLU A 309 -7.94 -9.97 -38.64
C GLU A 309 -7.23 -8.74 -38.04
N GLY A 310 -5.94 -8.91 -37.73
CA GLY A 310 -5.10 -7.86 -37.17
C GLY A 310 -5.30 -7.57 -35.68
N LYS A 311 -6.12 -8.36 -34.97
CA LYS A 311 -6.32 -8.26 -33.52
C LYS A 311 -5.87 -9.54 -32.80
N PRO A 312 -4.55 -9.71 -32.61
CA PRO A 312 -4.04 -10.83 -31.82
C PRO A 312 -4.42 -10.67 -30.35
N THR A 313 -4.48 -11.78 -29.62
CA THR A 313 -4.67 -11.76 -28.17
C THR A 313 -3.64 -10.83 -27.50
N PRO A 314 -4.06 -9.92 -26.60
CA PRO A 314 -3.15 -9.00 -25.93
C PRO A 314 -2.32 -9.73 -24.87
N GLN A 315 -1.10 -9.25 -24.63
CA GLN A 315 -0.21 -9.77 -23.58
C GLN A 315 -0.51 -9.09 -22.24
N ILE A 316 -1.65 -9.47 -21.65
CA ILE A 316 -2.14 -8.96 -20.37
C ILE A 316 -2.64 -10.11 -19.50
N VAL A 317 -2.69 -9.89 -18.18
CA VAL A 317 -3.11 -10.91 -17.20
C VAL A 317 -4.48 -11.51 -17.53
N GLN A 318 -5.48 -10.69 -17.89
CA GLN A 318 -6.82 -11.18 -18.21
C GLN A 318 -6.82 -12.13 -19.42
N ALA A 319 -6.04 -11.81 -20.46
CA ALA A 319 -5.89 -12.69 -21.62
C ALA A 319 -5.17 -13.99 -21.25
N ALA A 320 -4.14 -13.92 -20.40
CA ALA A 320 -3.43 -15.09 -19.93
C ALA A 320 -4.34 -16.04 -19.13
N GLU A 321 -5.14 -15.50 -18.19
CA GLU A 321 -6.10 -16.32 -17.43
C GLU A 321 -7.19 -16.92 -18.33
N GLN A 322 -7.73 -16.14 -19.28
CA GLN A 322 -8.79 -16.60 -20.18
C GLN A 322 -8.30 -17.68 -21.14
N THR A 323 -7.13 -17.49 -21.76
CA THR A 323 -6.53 -18.50 -22.65
C THR A 323 -6.17 -19.78 -21.90
N GLY A 324 -5.65 -19.67 -20.67
CA GLY A 324 -5.41 -20.81 -19.79
C GLY A 324 -6.69 -21.56 -19.43
N HIS A 325 -7.78 -20.83 -19.16
CA HIS A 325 -9.09 -21.42 -18.88
C HIS A 325 -9.66 -22.15 -20.11
N THR A 326 -9.55 -21.56 -21.29
CA THR A 326 -10.00 -22.17 -22.56
C THR A 326 -9.22 -23.44 -22.86
N ALA A 327 -7.88 -23.39 -22.77
CA ALA A 327 -7.05 -24.57 -22.98
C ALA A 327 -7.42 -25.71 -22.02
N ALA A 328 -7.55 -25.42 -20.72
CA ALA A 328 -7.95 -26.42 -19.73
C ALA A 328 -9.37 -26.97 -19.97
N SER A 329 -10.31 -26.14 -20.40
CA SER A 329 -11.68 -26.58 -20.75
C SER A 329 -11.68 -27.53 -21.94
N ASN A 330 -10.83 -27.27 -22.95
CA ASN A 330 -10.70 -28.13 -24.12
C ASN A 330 -9.96 -29.44 -23.82
N ILE A 331 -8.99 -29.44 -22.92
CA ILE A 331 -8.39 -30.68 -22.38
C ILE A 331 -9.46 -31.51 -21.66
N ILE A 332 -10.33 -30.88 -20.85
CA ILE A 332 -11.44 -31.57 -20.17
C ILE A 332 -12.41 -32.17 -21.20
N ALA A 333 -12.78 -31.40 -22.23
CA ALA A 333 -13.66 -31.86 -23.29
C ALA A 333 -13.07 -33.06 -24.05
N ALA A 334 -11.77 -33.00 -24.38
CA ALA A 334 -11.07 -34.09 -25.05
C ALA A 334 -11.04 -35.38 -24.22
N ILE A 335 -10.85 -35.28 -22.90
CA ILE A 335 -10.83 -36.45 -22.00
C ILE A 335 -12.23 -37.04 -21.78
N LYS A 336 -13.26 -36.19 -21.65
CA LYS A 336 -14.62 -36.63 -21.31
C LYS A 336 -15.53 -36.86 -22.52
N GLY A 337 -15.06 -36.57 -23.74
CA GLY A 337 -15.86 -36.66 -24.97
C GLY A 337 -16.91 -35.54 -25.11
N GLY A 338 -16.59 -34.33 -24.66
CA GLY A 338 -17.46 -33.14 -24.75
C GLY A 338 -17.18 -32.25 -25.96
N GLU A 339 -18.02 -31.23 -26.14
CA GLU A 339 -17.83 -30.21 -27.19
C GLU A 339 -16.68 -29.25 -26.85
N LYS A 340 -15.92 -28.83 -27.87
CA LYS A 340 -14.84 -27.86 -27.71
C LYS A 340 -15.39 -26.44 -27.51
N HIS A 341 -14.71 -25.66 -26.69
CA HIS A 341 -15.02 -24.28 -26.36
C HIS A 341 -14.06 -23.32 -27.07
N SER A 342 -14.59 -22.51 -27.99
CA SER A 342 -13.83 -21.47 -28.68
C SER A 342 -13.52 -20.28 -27.75
N TYR A 343 -12.32 -19.74 -27.86
CA TYR A 343 -11.84 -18.58 -27.13
C TYR A 343 -12.58 -17.30 -27.57
N LYS A 344 -13.02 -16.50 -26.58
CA LYS A 344 -13.56 -15.15 -26.79
C LYS A 344 -13.00 -14.22 -25.73
N GLY A 345 -12.18 -13.27 -26.16
CA GLY A 345 -11.54 -12.30 -25.28
C GLY A 345 -12.54 -11.28 -24.77
N LYS A 346 -12.61 -11.13 -23.45
CA LYS A 346 -13.38 -10.07 -22.80
C LYS A 346 -12.51 -9.36 -21.79
N TYR A 347 -12.14 -8.11 -22.08
CA TYR A 347 -11.26 -7.33 -21.23
C TYR A 347 -12.04 -6.20 -20.56
N ASP A 348 -11.88 -6.05 -19.25
CA ASP A 348 -12.72 -5.12 -18.46
C ASP A 348 -12.17 -3.69 -18.43
N GLY A 349 -11.13 -3.42 -19.22
CA GLY A 349 -10.45 -2.13 -19.32
C GLY A 349 -9.01 -2.16 -18.81
N PHE A 350 -8.48 -1.00 -18.46
CA PHE A 350 -7.10 -0.83 -18.00
C PHE A 350 -7.02 0.11 -16.80
N MET A 351 -6.00 -0.09 -15.98
CA MET A 351 -5.61 0.77 -14.89
C MET A 351 -4.09 0.86 -14.91
N VAL A 352 -3.56 2.07 -14.79
CA VAL A 352 -2.13 2.34 -14.78
C VAL A 352 -1.82 3.17 -13.55
N SER A 353 -0.95 2.67 -12.68
CA SER A 353 -0.45 3.45 -11.56
C SER A 353 0.67 4.39 -11.99
N ILE A 354 0.76 5.56 -11.35
CA ILE A 354 1.84 6.53 -11.53
C ILE A 354 2.32 6.91 -10.12
N GLY A 355 3.08 5.98 -9.55
CA GLY A 355 3.50 6.00 -8.15
C GLY A 355 2.40 5.52 -7.22
N ALA A 356 2.58 5.74 -5.93
CA ALA A 356 1.75 5.15 -4.88
C ALA A 356 0.39 5.83 -4.69
N ARG A 357 0.14 6.99 -5.32
CA ARG A 357 -1.02 7.86 -4.99
C ARG A 357 -1.80 8.38 -6.18
N TYR A 358 -1.31 8.18 -7.40
CA TYR A 358 -1.99 8.64 -8.60
C TYR A 358 -2.02 7.51 -9.61
N GLY A 359 -3.09 7.46 -10.39
CA GLY A 359 -3.24 6.54 -11.49
C GLY A 359 -4.30 7.03 -12.45
N VAL A 360 -4.43 6.35 -13.57
CA VAL A 360 -5.50 6.54 -14.56
C VAL A 360 -6.15 5.19 -14.82
N ALA A 361 -7.47 5.17 -14.99
CA ALA A 361 -8.18 3.94 -15.30
C ALA A 361 -9.36 4.22 -16.23
N PHE A 362 -9.64 3.25 -17.09
CA PHE A 362 -10.82 3.20 -17.93
C PHE A 362 -11.40 1.79 -17.82
N LEU A 363 -12.63 1.68 -17.33
CA LEU A 363 -13.26 0.40 -17.02
C LEU A 363 -14.58 0.22 -17.77
N MET A 364 -14.86 -1.01 -18.17
CA MET A 364 -16.12 -1.46 -18.79
C MET A 364 -16.56 -0.57 -19.96
N ASP A 365 -15.59 -0.07 -20.74
CA ASP A 365 -15.78 0.85 -21.86
C ASP A 365 -16.58 2.13 -21.56
N LYS A 366 -16.69 2.52 -20.28
CA LYS A 366 -17.59 3.60 -19.85
C LYS A 366 -17.01 4.50 -18.77
N TYR A 367 -16.30 3.94 -17.81
CA TYR A 367 -15.92 4.64 -16.59
C TYR A 367 -14.49 5.15 -16.65
N HIS A 368 -14.34 6.46 -16.82
CA HIS A 368 -13.06 7.17 -16.78
C HIS A 368 -12.74 7.61 -15.34
N MET A 369 -11.59 7.18 -14.80
CA MET A 369 -11.17 7.49 -13.44
C MET A 369 -9.71 7.97 -13.39
N SER A 370 -9.38 8.76 -12.38
CA SER A 370 -8.02 9.26 -12.16
C SER A 370 -7.74 9.57 -10.70
N GLY A 371 -6.47 9.60 -10.32
CA GLY A 371 -6.04 9.89 -8.95
C GLY A 371 -6.46 8.79 -7.98
N PHE A 372 -7.00 9.19 -6.82
CA PHE A 372 -7.36 8.26 -5.75
C PHE A 372 -8.35 7.16 -6.20
N MET A 373 -9.35 7.49 -7.02
CA MET A 373 -10.33 6.49 -7.48
C MET A 373 -9.71 5.43 -8.40
N ALA A 374 -8.77 5.82 -9.27
CA ALA A 374 -8.04 4.87 -10.10
C ALA A 374 -7.13 3.96 -9.25
N MET A 375 -6.50 4.51 -8.21
CA MET A 375 -5.71 3.72 -7.26
C MET A 375 -6.58 2.78 -6.42
N ALA A 376 -7.79 3.21 -6.01
CA ALA A 376 -8.73 2.32 -5.34
C ALA A 376 -9.12 1.14 -6.24
N VAL A 377 -9.31 1.39 -7.54
CA VAL A 377 -9.53 0.34 -8.55
C VAL A 377 -8.33 -0.61 -8.65
N LYS A 378 -7.08 -0.10 -8.67
CA LYS A 378 -5.87 -0.95 -8.63
C LYS A 378 -5.95 -1.99 -7.52
N HIS A 379 -6.12 -1.51 -6.29
CA HIS A 379 -6.12 -2.43 -5.16
C HIS A 379 -7.33 -3.34 -5.15
N MET A 380 -8.50 -2.87 -5.61
CA MET A 380 -9.68 -3.72 -5.76
C MET A 380 -9.45 -4.85 -6.78
N VAL A 381 -8.84 -4.57 -7.93
CA VAL A 381 -8.51 -5.58 -8.95
C VAL A 381 -7.52 -6.61 -8.40
N ASN A 382 -6.48 -6.17 -7.68
CA ASN A 382 -5.52 -7.08 -7.05
C ASN A 382 -6.21 -7.98 -6.01
N LEU A 383 -7.10 -7.42 -5.17
CA LEU A 383 -7.90 -8.20 -4.22
C LEU A 383 -8.84 -9.20 -4.91
N LEU A 384 -9.49 -8.80 -6.01
CA LEU A 384 -10.34 -9.68 -6.82
C LEU A 384 -9.53 -10.84 -7.40
N TYR A 385 -8.31 -10.59 -7.87
CA TYR A 385 -7.41 -11.65 -8.32
C TYR A 385 -7.15 -12.69 -7.21
N PHE A 386 -6.77 -12.25 -6.01
CA PHE A 386 -6.56 -13.16 -4.86
C PHE A 386 -7.81 -13.95 -4.48
N PHE A 387 -8.97 -13.31 -4.59
CA PHE A 387 -10.26 -13.95 -4.37
C PHE A 387 -10.53 -15.04 -5.42
N THR A 388 -10.26 -14.77 -6.70
CA THR A 388 -10.41 -15.73 -7.82
C THR A 388 -9.49 -16.94 -7.64
N ILE A 389 -8.23 -16.73 -7.23
CA ILE A 389 -7.33 -17.83 -6.88
C ILE A 389 -7.59 -18.42 -5.48
N ARG A 390 -8.62 -17.96 -4.75
CA ARG A 390 -9.01 -18.41 -3.40
C ARG A 390 -7.86 -18.41 -2.40
N SER A 391 -6.90 -17.49 -2.56
CA SER A 391 -5.76 -17.36 -1.65
C SER A 391 -6.01 -16.22 -0.66
N PHE A 392 -6.86 -16.49 0.33
CA PHE A 392 -7.16 -15.51 1.40
C PHE A 392 -5.92 -15.13 2.22
N PHE A 393 -4.93 -16.03 2.32
CA PHE A 393 -3.66 -15.70 2.95
C PHE A 393 -2.91 -14.62 2.17
N TYR A 394 -2.75 -14.77 0.85
CA TYR A 394 -2.09 -13.76 0.03
C TYR A 394 -2.91 -12.48 -0.08
N MET A 395 -4.23 -12.57 -0.09
CA MET A 395 -5.11 -11.40 0.04
C MET A 395 -4.83 -10.62 1.33
N GLY A 396 -4.78 -11.30 2.48
CA GLY A 396 -4.44 -10.66 3.75
C GLY A 396 -2.99 -10.17 3.81
N SER A 397 -2.07 -10.87 3.16
CA SER A 397 -0.67 -10.45 3.01
C SER A 397 -0.56 -9.15 2.21
N TYR A 398 -1.27 -9.10 1.08
CA TYR A 398 -1.40 -7.95 0.21
C TYR A 398 -1.95 -6.73 0.96
N VAL A 399 -3.09 -6.91 1.64
CA VAL A 399 -3.66 -5.84 2.48
C VAL A 399 -2.64 -5.36 3.53
N ARG A 400 -1.94 -6.28 4.18
CA ARG A 400 -0.94 -5.94 5.19
C ARG A 400 0.20 -5.12 4.60
N HIS A 401 0.82 -5.55 3.50
CA HIS A 401 1.97 -4.83 2.96
C HIS A 401 1.57 -3.52 2.29
N GLU A 402 0.54 -3.50 1.42
CA GLU A 402 0.18 -2.30 0.65
C GLU A 402 -0.41 -1.19 1.52
N PHE A 403 -1.21 -1.54 2.52
CA PHE A 403 -1.94 -0.54 3.31
C PHE A 403 -1.31 -0.27 4.68
N PHE A 404 -0.75 -1.28 5.34
CA PHE A 404 -0.34 -1.16 6.74
C PHE A 404 1.18 -1.25 6.95
N GLY A 405 1.91 -1.95 6.09
CA GLY A 405 3.33 -2.25 6.24
C GLY A 405 4.27 -1.38 5.40
N ILE A 406 3.74 -0.71 4.37
CA ILE A 406 4.55 0.10 3.45
C ILE A 406 5.29 1.23 4.19
N GLN A 407 6.58 1.34 3.91
CA GLN A 407 7.44 2.35 4.50
C GLN A 407 7.34 3.69 3.75
N ASN A 408 7.94 4.74 4.33
CA ASN A 408 8.12 6.05 3.68
C ASN A 408 6.83 6.72 3.17
N LYS A 409 5.67 6.32 3.71
CA LYS A 409 4.35 6.86 3.35
C LYS A 409 3.97 6.65 1.87
N ARG A 410 4.49 5.60 1.22
CA ARG A 410 4.23 5.30 -0.19
C ARG A 410 3.00 4.40 -0.37
N ASN A 411 1.87 4.74 0.25
CA ASN A 411 0.59 4.10 -0.05
C ASN A 411 -0.46 5.15 -0.46
N ILE A 412 -1.64 4.70 -0.86
CA ILE A 412 -2.73 5.56 -1.35
C ILE A 412 -3.27 6.52 -0.28
N PHE A 413 -3.12 6.17 1.00
CA PHE A 413 -3.46 6.98 2.17
C PHE A 413 -2.24 7.74 2.71
N GLY A 414 -1.14 7.75 1.96
CA GLY A 414 0.16 8.22 2.38
C GLY A 414 0.72 7.43 3.56
N GLY A 415 0.57 7.99 4.76
CA GLY A 415 1.10 7.41 6.01
C GLY A 415 0.08 7.32 7.13
N HIS A 416 -1.22 7.50 6.83
CA HIS A 416 -2.26 7.46 7.85
C HIS A 416 -2.56 6.03 8.32
N THR A 417 -2.30 5.04 7.48
CA THR A 417 -2.51 3.61 7.77
C THR A 417 -1.21 2.84 8.00
N SER A 418 -0.07 3.36 7.54
CA SER A 418 1.24 2.72 7.67
C SER A 418 2.05 3.26 8.84
N GLY A 419 2.12 2.49 9.92
CA GLY A 419 2.89 2.81 11.13
C GLY A 419 3.44 1.54 11.77
N LYS A 420 4.53 1.65 12.55
CA LYS A 420 5.13 0.51 13.27
C LYS A 420 4.14 -0.21 14.21
N GLY A 421 3.10 0.49 14.65
CA GLY A 421 1.89 -0.08 15.24
C GLY A 421 0.64 0.39 14.46
N ASN A 422 -0.42 -0.41 14.47
CA ASN A 422 -1.66 -0.07 13.78
C ASN A 422 -2.42 1.04 14.53
N LEU A 423 -2.06 2.29 14.22
CA LEU A 423 -2.66 3.49 14.83
C LEU A 423 -4.11 3.70 14.41
N LEU A 424 -4.61 3.03 13.36
CA LEU A 424 -6.00 3.16 12.93
C LEU A 424 -6.98 2.85 14.07
N TRP A 425 -6.68 1.83 14.85
CA TRP A 425 -7.54 1.38 15.96
C TRP A 425 -7.57 2.34 17.15
N SER A 426 -6.62 3.28 17.20
CA SER A 426 -6.65 4.35 18.20
C SER A 426 -7.62 5.47 17.82
N VAL A 427 -8.04 5.59 16.56
CA VAL A 427 -8.90 6.69 16.09
C VAL A 427 -10.29 6.67 16.76
N PRO A 428 -11.02 5.54 16.83
CA PRO A 428 -12.30 5.49 17.52
C PRO A 428 -12.16 5.87 19.01
N MET A 429 -11.11 5.35 19.66
CA MET A 429 -10.83 5.67 21.07
C MET A 429 -10.50 7.16 21.24
N ARG A 430 -9.73 7.75 20.32
CA ARG A 430 -9.36 9.16 20.33
C ARG A 430 -10.57 10.06 20.20
N VAL A 431 -11.47 9.75 19.27
CA VAL A 431 -12.70 10.50 19.03
C VAL A 431 -13.65 10.34 20.22
N LEU A 432 -13.84 9.13 20.73
CA LEU A 432 -14.68 8.89 21.92
C LEU A 432 -14.14 9.67 23.13
N TYR A 433 -12.85 9.53 23.42
CA TYR A 433 -12.21 10.18 24.56
C TYR A 433 -12.28 11.72 24.46
N GLY A 434 -12.02 12.26 23.26
CA GLY A 434 -12.18 13.69 23.01
C GLY A 434 -13.63 14.17 23.12
N SER A 435 -14.60 13.38 22.65
CA SER A 435 -16.03 13.69 22.79
C SER A 435 -16.48 13.73 24.25
N VAL A 436 -15.94 12.87 25.11
CA VAL A 436 -16.27 12.89 26.55
C VAL A 436 -15.72 14.16 27.22
N TRP A 437 -14.47 14.55 26.94
CA TRP A 437 -13.91 15.82 27.42
C TRP A 437 -14.69 17.04 26.90
N LEU A 438 -15.07 17.00 25.62
CA LEU A 438 -15.86 18.06 25.01
C LEU A 438 -17.26 18.16 25.65
N TYR A 439 -17.88 17.01 25.91
CA TYR A 439 -19.17 16.93 26.59
C TYR A 439 -19.11 17.53 28.00
N GLU A 440 -18.13 17.13 28.81
CA GLU A 440 -17.95 17.68 30.17
C GLU A 440 -17.66 19.19 30.15
N GLY A 441 -16.81 19.66 29.23
CA GLY A 441 -16.51 21.07 29.06
C GLY A 441 -17.74 21.89 28.65
N ILE A 442 -18.54 21.42 27.69
CA ILE A 442 -19.78 22.09 27.25
C ILE A 442 -20.81 22.09 28.37
N LYS A 443 -20.95 20.98 29.10
CA LYS A 443 -21.86 20.85 30.24
C LYS A 443 -21.56 21.91 31.31
N LYS A 444 -20.28 22.07 31.68
CA LYS A 444 -19.81 23.10 32.62
C LYS A 444 -19.94 24.52 32.07
N ALA A 445 -19.69 24.71 30.78
CA ALA A 445 -19.77 26.03 30.16
C ALA A 445 -21.20 26.60 30.21
N PHE A 446 -22.20 25.79 29.86
CA PHE A 446 -23.58 26.23 29.73
C PHE A 446 -24.48 25.85 30.91
N GLY A 447 -23.98 25.13 31.91
CA GLY A 447 -24.78 24.71 33.06
C GLY A 447 -25.91 23.75 32.66
N LEU A 448 -25.58 22.74 31.85
CA LEU A 448 -26.57 21.80 31.32
C LEU A 448 -26.82 20.63 32.27
N PHE A 449 -27.96 19.97 32.14
CA PHE A 449 -28.31 18.74 32.87
C PHE A 449 -28.19 18.86 34.39
N GLY A 450 -28.67 19.98 34.95
CA GLY A 450 -28.68 20.22 36.40
C GLY A 450 -27.34 20.66 37.00
N THR A 451 -26.36 21.05 36.18
CA THR A 451 -25.09 21.62 36.65
C THR A 451 -25.11 23.15 36.64
N THR A 452 -24.43 23.78 37.59
CA THR A 452 -24.21 25.23 37.59
C THR A 452 -23.17 25.60 36.53
N SER A 453 -23.38 26.71 35.82
CA SER A 453 -22.40 27.18 34.84
C SER A 453 -21.13 27.68 35.54
N TRP A 454 -19.97 27.24 35.05
CA TRP A 454 -18.67 27.65 35.57
C TRP A 454 -18.26 29.06 35.08
N PHE A 455 -19.02 29.65 34.16
CA PHE A 455 -18.85 31.05 33.74
C PHE A 455 -19.61 32.05 34.61
N GLY A 456 -20.42 31.58 35.56
CA GLY A 456 -21.11 32.43 36.53
C GLY A 456 -20.20 33.01 37.62
N ASP A 457 -20.82 33.68 38.57
CA ASP A 457 -20.14 34.37 39.69
C ASP A 457 -20.07 33.51 40.96
N GLN A 458 -20.59 32.28 40.92
CA GLN A 458 -20.53 31.33 42.04
C GLN A 458 -19.28 30.44 41.93
N VAL A 459 -18.54 30.32 43.04
CA VAL A 459 -17.42 29.37 43.15
C VAL A 459 -17.96 27.96 43.33
N VAL A 460 -17.57 27.04 42.44
CA VAL A 460 -18.06 25.65 42.42
C VAL A 460 -17.09 24.67 43.13
N PHE A 461 -15.90 25.13 43.50
CA PHE A 461 -14.90 24.29 44.16
C PHE A 461 -15.26 24.00 45.63
N PRO A 462 -15.16 22.73 46.09
CA PRO A 462 -15.53 22.32 47.44
C PRO A 462 -14.41 22.59 48.47
N PHE A 463 -13.73 23.74 48.38
CA PHE A 463 -12.59 24.04 49.26
C PHE A 463 -13.00 24.89 50.47
N PRO A 464 -12.67 24.47 51.71
CA PRO A 464 -13.12 25.14 52.92
C PRO A 464 -12.73 26.62 53.02
N TRP A 465 -11.58 27.02 52.48
CA TRP A 465 -11.07 28.41 52.55
C TRP A 465 -11.70 29.36 51.51
N LEU A 466 -12.45 28.82 50.54
CA LEU A 466 -13.17 29.61 49.53
C LEU A 466 -14.64 29.84 49.90
N ALA A 467 -15.14 29.21 50.96
CA ALA A 467 -16.51 29.36 51.43
C ALA A 467 -16.75 30.79 51.95
N ASP A 468 -17.82 31.42 51.48
CA ASP A 468 -18.11 32.82 51.76
C ASP A 468 -18.57 33.02 53.22
N PRO A 469 -17.91 33.85 54.06
CA PRO A 469 -18.23 33.98 55.49
C PRO A 469 -19.66 34.49 55.76
N VAL A 470 -20.26 35.19 54.79
CA VAL A 470 -21.57 35.86 54.91
C VAL A 470 -22.74 34.92 54.58
N SER A 471 -22.48 33.74 54.03
CA SER A 471 -23.48 32.72 53.71
C SER A 471 -23.56 31.59 54.77
N GLY A 472 -23.08 31.84 55.99
CA GLY A 472 -23.15 30.89 57.11
C GLY A 472 -24.56 30.43 57.49
N ALA A 473 -25.62 31.02 56.90
CA ALA A 473 -26.99 30.54 57.01
C ALA A 473 -27.52 29.84 55.73
N SER A 474 -26.93 30.03 54.55
CA SER A 474 -27.40 29.40 53.30
C SER A 474 -26.49 28.28 52.76
N ALA A 475 -25.25 28.14 53.25
CA ALA A 475 -24.40 27.00 52.90
C ALA A 475 -24.88 25.69 53.57
N ALA A 476 -25.45 25.77 54.77
CA ALA A 476 -26.07 24.63 55.44
C ALA A 476 -27.40 24.21 54.78
N GLU A 477 -28.16 25.17 54.22
CA GLU A 477 -29.39 24.89 53.46
C GLU A 477 -29.14 24.53 51.99
N ALA A 478 -28.02 24.93 51.37
CA ALA A 478 -27.62 24.45 50.06
C ALA A 478 -27.08 23.01 50.10
N VAL A 479 -26.38 22.66 51.19
CA VAL A 479 -25.98 21.26 51.45
C VAL A 479 -27.19 20.41 51.85
N SER A 480 -28.18 20.96 52.58
CA SER A 480 -29.41 20.22 52.91
C SER A 480 -30.42 20.14 51.75
N SER A 481 -30.48 21.13 50.85
CA SER A 481 -31.37 21.10 49.67
C SER A 481 -30.77 20.35 48.47
N ALA A 482 -29.45 20.32 48.30
CA ALA A 482 -28.78 19.38 47.42
C ALA A 482 -28.87 17.94 47.95
N SER A 483 -28.85 17.76 49.29
CA SER A 483 -29.16 16.49 49.93
C SER A 483 -30.64 16.12 49.70
N GLN A 484 -31.61 17.02 49.92
CA GLN A 484 -33.04 16.72 49.82
C GLN A 484 -33.57 16.57 48.39
N ALA A 485 -33.00 17.26 47.40
CA ALA A 485 -33.33 17.05 45.98
C ALA A 485 -32.73 15.75 45.43
N ALA A 486 -31.64 15.24 46.03
CA ALA A 486 -31.15 13.89 45.80
C ALA A 486 -31.92 12.82 46.61
N THR A 487 -32.60 13.21 47.71
CA THR A 487 -33.35 12.26 48.56
C THR A 487 -34.73 11.91 48.01
N ALA A 488 -35.24 12.60 46.97
CA ALA A 488 -36.56 12.29 46.40
C ALA A 488 -36.53 11.26 45.25
N ALA A 489 -35.35 10.76 44.84
CA ALA A 489 -35.25 9.73 43.79
C ALA A 489 -34.16 8.66 44.02
N ALA A 490 -33.42 8.67 45.12
CA ALA A 490 -32.49 7.61 45.49
C ALA A 490 -32.65 7.24 46.96
N GLU A 491 -33.48 6.23 47.24
CA GLU A 491 -33.36 5.44 48.46
C GLU A 491 -31.92 4.92 48.56
N ALA A 492 -31.25 5.21 49.69
CA ALA A 492 -29.99 4.64 50.17
C ALA A 492 -29.08 3.96 49.12
N ALA A 493 -28.51 4.76 48.23
CA ALA A 493 -27.47 4.30 47.32
C ALA A 493 -26.14 4.13 48.10
N GLU A 494 -25.67 2.89 48.29
CA GLU A 494 -24.37 2.66 48.92
C GLU A 494 -23.21 3.03 47.97
N PRO A 495 -22.10 3.61 48.47
CA PRO A 495 -20.92 3.89 47.67
C PRO A 495 -20.26 2.58 47.28
N ILE A 496 -20.28 2.24 45.99
CA ILE A 496 -19.76 0.97 45.51
C ILE A 496 -18.52 1.20 44.63
N PHE A 497 -17.50 0.37 44.87
CA PHE A 497 -16.34 0.31 43.99
C PHE A 497 -16.75 -0.35 42.68
N GLY A 498 -16.73 0.40 41.59
CA GLY A 498 -17.12 -0.09 40.28
C GLY A 498 -16.50 0.72 39.14
N LEU A 499 -16.27 0.03 38.02
CA LEU A 499 -15.83 0.66 36.76
C LEU A 499 -17.02 1.01 35.84
N SER A 500 -18.25 0.85 36.33
CA SER A 500 -19.50 1.12 35.60
C SER A 500 -20.48 1.93 36.46
N TYR A 501 -21.32 2.73 35.82
CA TYR A 501 -22.50 3.32 36.47
C TYR A 501 -23.58 2.25 36.62
N ALA A 502 -23.76 1.73 37.83
CA ALA A 502 -24.92 0.91 38.16
C ALA A 502 -26.11 1.82 38.49
N TYR A 503 -27.28 1.50 37.94
CA TYR A 503 -28.50 2.29 38.17
C TYR A 503 -28.94 2.13 39.63
N GLY A 504 -29.02 3.25 40.36
CA GLY A 504 -29.38 3.28 41.79
C GLY A 504 -28.19 3.30 42.76
N GLU A 505 -26.94 3.33 42.29
CA GLU A 505 -25.73 3.37 43.13
C GLU A 505 -24.98 4.71 43.00
N ALA A 506 -24.34 5.16 44.09
CA ALA A 506 -23.53 6.37 44.10
C ALA A 506 -22.06 6.03 43.78
N PRO A 507 -21.42 6.70 42.80
CA PRO A 507 -20.04 6.40 42.44
C PRO A 507 -19.09 6.78 43.58
N MET A 508 -18.17 5.87 43.92
CA MET A 508 -17.14 6.09 44.94
C MET A 508 -16.05 7.06 44.44
N ALA A 509 -15.72 8.07 45.26
CA ALA A 509 -14.60 8.98 44.99
C ALA A 509 -13.26 8.23 45.04
N VAL A 510 -12.25 8.70 44.31
CA VAL A 510 -10.91 8.09 44.33
C VAL A 510 -10.23 8.30 45.69
N LEU A 511 -10.41 9.49 46.27
CA LEU A 511 -10.01 9.83 47.63
C LEU A 511 -11.16 10.55 48.33
N ASP A 512 -11.46 10.13 49.55
CA ASP A 512 -12.56 10.70 50.35
C ASP A 512 -12.22 12.08 50.93
N LYS A 513 -10.93 12.37 51.12
CA LYS A 513 -10.43 13.67 51.57
C LYS A 513 -9.17 14.05 50.81
N MET A 514 -9.07 15.33 50.44
CA MET A 514 -7.86 15.92 49.90
C MET A 514 -6.68 15.77 50.88
N PRO A 515 -5.52 15.23 50.45
CA PRO A 515 -4.33 15.14 51.30
C PRO A 515 -3.85 16.52 51.75
N ASP A 516 -3.43 16.66 53.02
CA ASP A 516 -3.11 17.97 53.60
C ASP A 516 -1.96 18.70 52.87
N TRP A 517 -0.94 17.97 52.38
CA TRP A 517 0.15 18.56 51.58
C TRP A 517 -0.33 19.12 50.24
N PHE A 518 -1.35 18.49 49.64
CA PHE A 518 -1.93 18.93 48.38
C PHE A 518 -2.91 20.09 48.62
N ALA A 519 -3.61 20.09 49.75
CA ALA A 519 -4.43 21.21 50.19
C ALA A 519 -3.61 22.51 50.29
N THR A 520 -2.40 22.46 50.87
CA THR A 520 -1.48 23.61 50.93
C THR A 520 -1.10 24.13 49.54
N ILE A 521 -0.90 23.24 48.56
CA ILE A 521 -0.61 23.62 47.17
C ILE A 521 -1.84 24.28 46.52
N MET A 522 -3.03 23.71 46.73
CA MET A 522 -4.27 24.23 46.16
C MET A 522 -4.67 25.57 46.77
N GLU A 523 -4.42 25.78 48.06
CA GLU A 523 -4.60 27.06 48.75
C GLU A 523 -3.64 28.13 48.22
N PHE A 524 -2.37 27.76 47.95
CA PHE A 524 -1.42 28.65 47.30
C PHE A 524 -1.82 29.02 45.85
N MET A 525 -2.33 28.05 45.09
CA MET A 525 -2.76 28.26 43.69
C MET A 525 -4.09 29.02 43.57
N MET A 526 -5.00 28.84 44.52
CA MET A 526 -6.31 29.48 44.58
C MET A 526 -6.55 30.07 45.98
N PRO A 527 -5.88 31.21 46.29
CA PRO A 527 -5.92 31.79 47.64
C PRO A 527 -7.21 32.57 47.93
N ASN A 528 -7.98 32.94 46.91
CA ASN A 528 -9.20 33.74 47.05
C ASN A 528 -10.24 33.37 45.98
N GLN A 529 -11.48 33.87 46.18
CA GLN A 529 -12.60 33.59 45.29
C GLN A 529 -12.39 34.10 43.86
N GLU A 530 -11.72 35.25 43.66
CA GLU A 530 -11.45 35.79 42.32
C GLU A 530 -10.57 34.85 41.49
N VAL A 531 -9.48 34.34 42.08
CA VAL A 531 -8.58 33.39 41.43
C VAL A 531 -9.31 32.06 41.19
N ALA A 532 -10.15 31.62 42.12
CA ALA A 532 -10.98 30.41 41.93
C ALA A 532 -11.97 30.56 40.76
N LEU A 533 -12.66 31.70 40.64
CA LEU A 533 -13.55 32.01 39.52
C LEU A 533 -12.80 32.05 38.18
N PHE A 534 -11.58 32.59 38.17
CA PHE A 534 -10.72 32.52 36.98
C PHE A 534 -10.34 31.08 36.64
N MET A 535 -9.91 30.29 37.62
CA MET A 535 -9.46 28.91 37.40
C MET A 535 -10.57 28.00 36.89
N GLN A 536 -11.82 28.11 37.39
CA GLN A 536 -12.94 27.32 36.85
C GLN A 536 -13.27 27.70 35.40
N LYS A 537 -13.23 29.00 35.05
CA LYS A 537 -13.42 29.47 33.67
C LYS A 537 -12.31 28.93 32.76
N PHE A 538 -11.05 29.06 33.19
CA PHE A 538 -9.89 28.55 32.46
C PHE A 538 -9.97 27.04 32.25
N MET A 539 -10.29 26.27 33.29
CA MET A 539 -10.42 24.82 33.23
C MET A 539 -11.51 24.40 32.25
N THR A 540 -12.66 25.06 32.25
CA THR A 540 -13.75 24.79 31.31
C THR A 540 -13.31 24.99 29.85
N VAL A 541 -12.61 26.10 29.56
CA VAL A 541 -12.05 26.36 28.23
C VAL A 541 -10.98 25.32 27.88
N ALA A 542 -10.13 24.94 28.83
CA ALA A 542 -9.11 23.93 28.64
C ALA A 542 -9.71 22.56 28.30
N GLU A 543 -10.79 22.13 28.98
CA GLU A 543 -11.50 20.87 28.71
C GLU A 543 -12.11 20.83 27.32
N ILE A 544 -12.75 21.92 26.89
CA ILE A 544 -13.25 22.06 25.51
C ILE A 544 -12.08 21.99 24.51
N GLY A 545 -11.00 22.72 24.78
CA GLY A 545 -9.80 22.73 23.95
C GLY A 545 -9.16 21.35 23.81
N ILE A 546 -9.04 20.62 24.92
CA ILE A 546 -8.58 19.23 25.00
C ILE A 546 -9.48 18.33 24.15
N GLY A 547 -10.80 18.42 24.33
CA GLY A 547 -11.78 17.62 23.59
C GLY A 547 -11.68 17.82 22.08
N LEU A 548 -11.67 19.08 21.62
CA LEU A 548 -11.51 19.44 20.21
C LEU A 548 -10.16 18.99 19.65
N ALA A 549 -9.07 19.19 20.41
CA ALA A 549 -7.73 18.80 19.99
C ALA A 549 -7.60 17.28 19.82
N LEU A 550 -8.18 16.48 20.74
CA LEU A 550 -8.21 15.02 20.63
C LEU A 550 -9.04 14.57 19.42
N ILE A 551 -10.23 15.12 19.21
CA ILE A 551 -11.09 14.77 18.06
C ILE A 551 -10.35 15.06 16.74
N ALA A 552 -9.84 16.28 16.60
CA ALA A 552 -9.09 16.71 15.41
C ALA A 552 -7.72 16.00 15.27
N GLY A 553 -7.22 15.38 16.34
CA GLY A 553 -5.93 14.72 16.38
C GLY A 553 -4.74 15.69 16.35
N ALA A 554 -4.86 16.83 17.04
CA ALA A 554 -3.80 17.83 17.18
C ALA A 554 -3.14 17.76 18.56
N PHE A 555 -1.81 17.74 18.59
CA PHE A 555 -0.96 17.64 19.78
C PHE A 555 -1.39 16.51 20.73
N VAL A 556 -1.82 15.37 20.19
CA VAL A 556 -2.52 14.32 20.97
C VAL A 556 -1.65 13.82 22.12
N TRP A 557 -0.34 13.67 21.90
CA TRP A 557 0.57 13.26 22.96
C TRP A 557 0.58 14.23 24.14
N ILE A 558 0.69 15.54 23.86
CA ILE A 558 0.75 16.60 24.88
C ILE A 558 -0.60 16.71 25.58
N VAL A 559 -1.68 16.70 24.80
CA VAL A 559 -3.04 16.79 25.32
C VAL A 559 -3.37 15.59 26.20
N SER A 560 -3.06 14.37 25.77
CA SER A 560 -3.22 13.17 26.60
C SER A 560 -2.34 13.16 27.85
N ALA A 561 -1.11 13.70 27.79
CA ALA A 561 -0.31 13.86 29.00
C ALA A 561 -0.93 14.87 29.97
N ALA A 562 -1.48 15.98 29.45
CA ALA A 562 -2.21 16.96 30.25
C ALA A 562 -3.48 16.37 30.87
N THR A 563 -4.22 15.50 30.17
CA THR A 563 -5.39 14.84 30.75
C THR A 563 -5.02 13.88 31.88
N VAL A 564 -3.91 13.14 31.78
CA VAL A 564 -3.41 12.33 32.91
C VAL A 564 -3.12 13.22 34.12
N ALA A 565 -2.42 14.34 33.92
CA ALA A 565 -2.13 15.28 35.01
C ALA A 565 -3.41 15.86 35.63
N LEU A 566 -4.40 16.25 34.80
CA LEU A 566 -5.69 16.75 35.27
C LEU A 566 -6.46 15.70 36.08
N VAL A 567 -6.51 14.45 35.61
CA VAL A 567 -7.19 13.37 36.33
C VAL A 567 -6.52 13.08 37.67
N VAL A 568 -5.18 13.10 37.72
CA VAL A 568 -4.45 12.98 38.99
C VAL A 568 -4.80 14.14 39.92
N MET A 569 -4.80 15.38 39.43
CA MET A 569 -5.18 16.55 40.23
C MET A 569 -6.63 16.45 40.76
N PHE A 570 -7.60 16.06 39.92
CA PHE A 570 -8.99 15.88 40.35
C PHE A 570 -9.15 14.73 41.35
N SER A 571 -8.37 13.66 41.20
CA SER A 571 -8.36 12.55 42.15
C SER A 571 -7.82 13.00 43.51
N LEU A 572 -6.73 13.78 43.51
CA LEU A 572 -6.15 14.38 44.71
C LEU A 572 -7.05 15.41 45.39
N SER A 573 -7.89 16.10 44.62
CA SER A 573 -8.85 17.09 45.14
C SER A 573 -10.18 16.49 45.60
N GLY A 574 -10.36 15.16 45.54
CA GLY A 574 -11.63 14.49 45.88
C GLY A 574 -12.77 14.75 44.90
N MET A 575 -12.46 15.26 43.69
CA MET A 575 -13.44 15.62 42.66
C MET A 575 -13.49 14.60 41.51
N PHE A 576 -12.93 13.41 41.71
CA PHE A 576 -12.87 12.34 40.70
C PHE A 576 -13.32 11.01 41.27
N TYR A 577 -13.94 10.19 40.44
CA TYR A 577 -14.60 8.94 40.83
C TYR A 577 -13.96 7.72 40.17
N TRP A 578 -13.96 6.57 40.86
CA TRP A 578 -13.39 5.32 40.36
C TRP A 578 -13.98 4.85 39.02
N VAL A 579 -15.27 5.13 38.78
CA VAL A 579 -15.95 4.84 37.50
C VAL A 579 -15.30 5.55 36.30
N ASN A 580 -14.59 6.65 36.52
CA ASN A 580 -13.91 7.43 35.47
C ASN A 580 -12.40 7.17 35.40
N ILE A 581 -11.86 6.25 36.21
CA ILE A 581 -10.41 5.99 36.27
C ILE A 581 -9.83 5.52 34.93
N TRP A 582 -10.68 4.95 34.06
CA TRP A 582 -10.31 4.52 32.71
C TRP A 582 -9.78 5.66 31.82
N PHE A 583 -9.99 6.93 32.20
CA PHE A 583 -9.40 8.09 31.50
C PHE A 583 -7.87 8.04 31.46
N ILE A 584 -7.21 7.50 32.49
CA ILE A 584 -5.74 7.39 32.54
C ILE A 584 -5.23 6.35 31.52
N PRO A 585 -5.65 5.07 31.55
CA PRO A 585 -5.20 4.10 30.54
C PRO A 585 -5.64 4.50 29.13
N ALA A 586 -6.79 5.15 28.96
CA ALA A 586 -7.20 5.75 27.69
C ALA A 586 -6.18 6.79 27.19
N ALA A 587 -5.83 7.77 28.02
CA ALA A 587 -4.85 8.79 27.67
C ALA A 587 -3.48 8.20 27.34
N ILE A 588 -2.97 7.28 28.16
CA ILE A 588 -1.71 6.59 27.93
C ILE A 588 -1.74 5.83 26.58
N SER A 589 -2.85 5.17 26.25
CA SER A 589 -2.98 4.47 24.97
C SER A 589 -2.90 5.41 23.76
N LEU A 590 -3.42 6.64 23.87
CA LEU A 590 -3.41 7.64 22.79
C LEU A 590 -2.05 8.32 22.60
N MET A 591 -1.19 8.28 23.63
CA MET A 591 0.20 8.73 23.55
C MET A 591 1.07 7.87 22.61
N ASN A 592 0.55 6.78 22.05
CA ASN A 592 1.23 5.99 21.02
C ASN A 592 1.41 6.71 19.67
N GLY A 593 0.95 7.96 19.55
CA GLY A 593 0.98 8.74 18.32
C GLY A 593 -0.34 8.74 17.55
N ALA A 594 -1.46 8.47 18.24
CA ALA A 594 -2.81 8.38 17.69
C ALA A 594 -3.23 9.61 16.84
N GLY A 595 -2.65 10.79 17.09
CA GLY A 595 -2.90 11.99 16.27
C GLY A 595 -2.45 11.88 14.81
N ARG A 596 -1.53 10.96 14.49
CA ARG A 596 -1.01 10.80 13.12
C ARG A 596 -1.96 10.02 12.19
N ALA A 597 -2.81 9.16 12.74
CA ALA A 597 -3.84 8.46 12.00
C ALA A 597 -5.07 9.36 11.88
N PHE A 598 -5.42 9.78 10.65
CA PHE A 598 -6.56 10.65 10.38
C PHE A 598 -6.67 11.85 11.36
N GLY A 599 -5.55 12.52 11.63
CA GLY A 599 -5.50 13.65 12.55
C GLY A 599 -4.43 14.67 12.15
N LEU A 600 -4.50 15.86 12.74
CA LEU A 600 -3.66 16.99 12.38
C LEU A 600 -2.17 16.80 12.68
N ASP A 601 -1.81 15.96 13.67
CA ASP A 601 -0.41 15.64 14.00
C ASP A 601 0.35 14.99 12.84
N TYR A 602 -0.36 14.43 11.86
CA TYR A 602 0.25 13.94 10.63
C TYR A 602 1.02 15.05 9.87
N TRP A 603 0.54 16.29 9.94
CA TRP A 603 1.17 17.46 9.30
C TRP A 603 1.89 18.35 10.33
N ILE A 604 1.27 18.60 11.49
CA ILE A 604 1.80 19.51 12.52
C ILE A 604 3.14 18.99 13.05
N MET A 605 3.22 17.73 13.46
CA MET A 605 4.43 17.21 14.11
C MET A 605 5.66 17.20 13.18
N PRO A 606 5.57 16.72 11.91
CA PRO A 606 6.70 16.82 10.99
C PRO A 606 7.05 18.25 10.57
N TRP A 607 6.06 19.15 10.52
CA TRP A 607 6.32 20.57 10.26
C TRP A 607 7.09 21.21 11.42
N LEU A 608 6.63 20.99 12.66
CA LEU A 608 7.26 21.50 13.88
C LEU A 608 8.69 20.95 14.02
N GLY A 609 8.88 19.64 13.81
CA GLY A 609 10.21 19.03 13.81
C GLY A 609 11.15 19.67 12.80
N ARG A 610 10.73 19.82 11.53
CA ARG A 610 11.54 20.50 10.50
C ARG A 610 11.82 21.96 10.81
N PHE A 611 10.86 22.66 11.41
CA PHE A 611 11.02 24.06 11.81
C PHE A 611 12.07 24.19 12.92
N LEU A 612 11.97 23.36 13.96
CA LEU A 612 12.91 23.32 15.07
C LEU A 612 14.31 22.87 14.60
N ASP A 613 14.40 21.81 13.81
CA ASP A 613 15.66 21.32 13.23
C ASP A 613 16.35 22.39 12.40
N LYS A 614 15.60 23.08 11.53
CA LYS A 614 16.16 24.16 10.71
C LYS A 614 16.62 25.34 11.57
N LYS A 615 15.90 25.66 12.65
CA LYS A 615 16.24 26.77 13.55
C LYS A 615 17.48 26.46 14.39
N ILE A 616 17.63 25.22 14.84
CA ILE A 616 18.72 24.78 15.74
C ILE A 616 19.96 24.37 14.94
N TYR A 617 19.80 23.56 13.89
CA TYR A 617 20.90 22.92 13.16
C TYR A 617 21.12 23.48 11.75
N GLY A 618 20.22 24.32 11.24
CA GLY A 618 20.31 24.88 9.88
C GLY A 618 19.82 23.92 8.78
N LYS A 619 20.23 24.18 7.53
CA LYS A 619 19.90 23.33 6.38
C LYS A 619 21.12 22.49 6.00
N PRO A 620 21.01 21.15 5.93
CA PRO A 620 22.03 20.32 5.33
C PRO A 620 22.33 20.81 3.91
N LYS A 621 23.62 20.89 3.55
CA LYS A 621 24.07 21.23 2.20
C LYS A 621 25.20 20.29 1.80
N HIS A 622 25.18 19.87 0.54
CA HIS A 622 26.27 19.10 -0.05
C HIS A 622 27.38 20.06 -0.46
N ILE A 623 28.58 19.79 0.03
CA ILE A 623 29.79 20.55 -0.30
C ILE A 623 30.68 19.61 -1.10
N TYR A 624 30.51 19.61 -2.42
CA TYR A 624 31.33 18.78 -3.33
C TYR A 624 32.69 19.42 -3.65
N ARG A 625 32.79 20.74 -3.50
CA ARG A 625 34.02 21.53 -3.59
C ARG A 625 34.01 22.58 -2.51
N ILE A 626 35.15 22.78 -1.85
CA ILE A 626 35.35 23.93 -0.97
C ILE A 626 35.36 25.15 -1.90
N LYS A 627 34.38 26.04 -1.78
CA LYS A 627 34.46 27.34 -2.46
C LYS A 627 35.64 28.08 -1.85
N ASP A 628 36.63 28.44 -2.66
CA ASP A 628 37.65 29.40 -2.24
C ASP A 628 36.94 30.63 -1.68
N LYS A 629 37.25 30.98 -0.44
CA LYS A 629 36.72 32.19 0.19
C LYS A 629 37.18 33.37 -0.67
N LYS A 630 36.25 34.01 -1.38
CA LYS A 630 36.46 35.34 -1.97
C LYS A 630 36.57 36.38 -0.86
#